data_AF-A0A1Q5CKM4-F1
#
_entry.id   AF-A0A1Q5CKM4-F1
#
_cell.length_a   1.000
_cell.length_b   1.000
_cell.length_c   1.000
_cell.angle_alpha   90.00
_cell.angle_beta   90.00
_cell.angle_gamma   90.00
#
_symmetry.space_group_name_H-M   'P 1'
#
loop_
_entity.id
_entity.type
_entity.pdbx_description
1 polymer ?
#
loop_
_entity_poly.entity_id
_entity_poly.type
_entity_poly.pdbx_seq_one_letter_code
_entity_poly.pdbx_strand_id
1 'polypeptide(L)'
;MTDHRYEHLREAALDGVTDAVSSRSGPLVGLSHSLHAEPETALEEHRSAAKIALLLEDAGFGVTRGVAGLPTALVATHGSGDLVIALCAEYDALPGIGHACGHNVNGAAAVGAALALAAVADTVGITVKLVGTPAEEDIGGKVPLLGAGVFDDAAAAMMVHAAPEDSVGASSLAVGAWDVTFRGRPAHAALAPWEGVNALDAVTLAHTAVGMLRQQLPPGTLVHDVVHEAGDAVNVIPERARARYEVRARSTEALAAARRRVRACLEAGALATGAELDVVQRGHDFADLRQDPFLTSAYLRAARALGRDPVPRHGELMASTDMGNVSHAVPSLHPCIGYDTGGALQHTAGFTRHGTSTGADRAVLDGATALAHVAVELATDTRQRADFLRRVELRRTAVEPARADPRRTPEGGEPRL
;
A
#
# COMPACT_ATOMS: atom_id res chain seq x y z
N MET A 1 8.54 39.00 17.89
CA MET A 1 9.97 38.66 18.09
C MET A 1 10.25 37.15 18.13
N THR A 2 9.23 36.29 18.15
CA THR A 2 9.34 34.82 18.14
C THR A 2 9.48 34.21 16.75
N ASP A 3 9.01 34.88 15.70
CA ASP A 3 8.89 34.33 14.33
C ASP A 3 10.23 34.10 13.61
N HIS A 4 11.17 35.06 13.69
CA HIS A 4 12.45 34.98 12.98
C HIS A 4 13.36 33.82 13.41
N ARG A 5 13.24 33.34 14.66
CA ARG A 5 14.06 32.23 15.14
C ARG A 5 13.57 30.88 14.61
N TYR A 6 12.26 30.72 14.43
CA TYR A 6 11.67 29.51 13.85
C TYR A 6 11.93 29.43 12.35
N GLU A 7 11.86 30.56 11.65
CA GLU A 7 12.19 30.59 10.22
C GLU A 7 13.66 30.22 9.97
N HIS A 8 14.59 30.75 10.78
CA HIS A 8 16.00 30.41 10.63
C HIS A 8 16.28 28.93 10.94
N LEU A 9 15.62 28.36 11.95
CA LEU A 9 15.70 26.93 12.26
C LEU A 9 15.16 26.08 11.11
N ARG A 10 14.03 26.47 10.51
CA ARG A 10 13.40 25.79 9.38
C ARG A 10 14.34 25.76 8.18
N GLU A 11 14.83 26.92 7.74
CA GLU A 11 15.74 27.01 6.59
C GLU A 11 17.02 26.22 6.81
N ALA A 12 17.66 26.34 7.99
CA ALA A 12 18.86 25.56 8.32
C ALA A 12 18.59 24.04 8.33
N ALA A 13 17.41 23.61 8.78
CA ALA A 13 17.03 22.19 8.76
C ALA A 13 16.73 21.70 7.34
N LEU A 14 16.12 22.52 6.48
CA LEU A 14 15.88 22.21 5.07
C LEU A 14 17.19 22.06 4.29
N ASP A 15 18.14 22.95 4.51
CA ASP A 15 19.50 22.84 3.96
C ASP A 15 20.18 21.56 4.48
N GLY A 16 20.10 21.31 5.79
CA GLY A 16 20.69 20.15 6.43
C GLY A 16 20.21 18.80 5.86
N VAL A 17 18.90 18.65 5.62
CA VAL A 17 18.38 17.42 4.99
C VAL A 17 18.76 17.31 3.51
N THR A 18 18.82 18.43 2.79
CA THR A 18 19.23 18.46 1.37
C THR A 18 20.70 18.04 1.20
N ASP A 19 21.58 18.57 2.05
CA ASP A 19 23.00 18.19 2.09
C ASP A 19 23.17 16.73 2.53
N ALA A 20 22.34 16.25 3.46
CA ALA A 20 22.38 14.88 3.93
C ALA A 20 21.99 13.86 2.84
N VAL A 21 20.98 14.16 2.00
CA VAL A 21 20.65 13.34 0.83
C VAL A 21 21.79 13.40 -0.20
N SER A 22 22.26 14.59 -0.53
CA SER A 22 23.28 14.81 -1.57
C SER A 22 24.59 14.07 -1.24
N SER A 23 25.05 14.15 0.01
CA SER A 23 26.25 13.46 0.50
C SER A 23 26.12 11.92 0.52
N ARG A 24 24.89 11.39 0.48
CA ARG A 24 24.58 9.95 0.46
C ARG A 24 24.05 9.46 -0.89
N SER A 25 24.16 10.28 -1.93
CA SER A 25 23.63 9.95 -3.26
C SER A 25 24.13 8.59 -3.79
N GLY A 26 25.43 8.31 -3.66
CA GLY A 26 26.02 7.03 -4.06
C GLY A 26 25.38 5.81 -3.37
N PRO A 27 25.39 5.72 -2.03
CA PRO A 27 24.71 4.65 -1.30
C PRO A 27 23.21 4.51 -1.61
N LEU A 28 22.48 5.61 -1.79
CA LEU A 28 21.03 5.58 -2.06
C LEU A 28 20.71 5.06 -3.46
N VAL A 29 21.44 5.54 -4.48
CA VAL A 29 21.32 5.01 -5.84
C VAL A 29 21.77 3.56 -5.90
N GLY A 30 22.86 3.22 -5.20
CA GLY A 30 23.35 1.85 -5.07
C GLY A 30 22.33 0.90 -4.44
N LEU A 31 21.60 1.35 -3.41
CA LEU A 31 20.48 0.61 -2.82
C LEU A 31 19.39 0.35 -3.87
N SER A 32 18.90 1.40 -4.54
CA SER A 32 17.87 1.27 -5.58
C SER A 32 18.28 0.28 -6.68
N HIS A 33 19.51 0.37 -7.19
CA HIS A 33 20.02 -0.55 -8.21
C HIS A 33 20.15 -1.98 -7.69
N SER A 34 20.56 -2.16 -6.44
CA SER A 34 20.69 -3.49 -5.83
C SER A 34 19.34 -4.16 -5.58
N LEU A 35 18.29 -3.40 -5.22
CA LEU A 35 16.92 -3.90 -5.15
C LEU A 35 16.44 -4.29 -6.56
N HIS A 36 16.66 -3.41 -7.53
CA HIS A 36 16.27 -3.64 -8.93
C HIS A 36 16.89 -4.90 -9.55
N ALA A 37 18.18 -5.12 -9.31
CA ALA A 37 18.93 -6.26 -9.85
C ALA A 37 18.58 -7.60 -9.20
N GLU A 38 17.99 -7.59 -8.00
CA GLU A 38 17.66 -8.78 -7.23
C GLU A 38 16.19 -8.77 -6.83
N PRO A 39 15.25 -8.77 -7.80
CA PRO A 39 13.84 -8.65 -7.50
C PRO A 39 13.35 -9.85 -6.70
N GLU A 40 12.65 -9.58 -5.60
CA GLU A 40 12.03 -10.56 -4.73
C GLU A 40 10.54 -10.28 -4.64
N THR A 41 9.71 -11.30 -4.84
CA THR A 41 8.26 -11.15 -4.85
C THR A 41 7.68 -10.98 -3.45
N ALA A 42 6.40 -10.59 -3.39
CA ALA A 42 5.62 -10.51 -2.16
C ALA A 42 5.94 -11.65 -1.17
N LEU A 43 6.27 -11.29 0.07
CA LEU A 43 6.64 -12.15 1.21
C LEU A 43 8.02 -12.82 1.16
N GLU A 44 8.74 -12.71 0.05
CA GLU A 44 10.05 -13.34 -0.17
C GLU A 44 11.20 -12.31 -0.23
N GLU A 45 10.94 -11.04 0.12
CA GLU A 45 11.85 -9.89 0.00
C GLU A 45 12.97 -9.84 1.05
N HIS A 46 13.56 -11.00 1.37
CA HIS A 46 14.54 -11.17 2.43
C HIS A 46 15.83 -10.37 2.20
N ARG A 47 16.37 -10.38 0.98
CA ARG A 47 17.59 -9.63 0.65
C ARG A 47 17.30 -8.14 0.61
N SER A 48 16.17 -7.74 0.03
CA SER A 48 15.74 -6.35 0.00
C SER A 48 15.60 -5.76 1.41
N ALA A 49 14.85 -6.44 2.28
CA ALA A 49 14.67 -6.04 3.67
C ALA A 49 16.01 -6.01 4.44
N ALA A 50 16.89 -6.98 4.22
CA ALA A 50 18.20 -7.02 4.87
C ALA A 50 19.10 -5.85 4.46
N LYS A 51 19.15 -5.49 3.17
CA LYS A 51 19.94 -4.34 2.66
C LYS A 51 19.45 -3.02 3.26
N ILE A 52 18.13 -2.84 3.33
CA ILE A 52 17.52 -1.66 3.95
C ILE A 52 17.87 -1.60 5.43
N ALA A 53 17.70 -2.70 6.16
CA ALA A 53 18.01 -2.78 7.58
C ALA A 53 19.47 -2.43 7.88
N LEU A 54 20.41 -3.01 7.12
CA LEU A 54 21.85 -2.76 7.28
C LEU A 54 22.19 -1.28 7.11
N LEU A 55 21.67 -0.63 6.08
CA LEU A 55 21.96 0.78 5.82
C LEU A 55 21.43 1.70 6.95
N LEU A 56 20.31 1.33 7.58
CA LEU A 56 19.75 2.07 8.71
C LEU A 56 20.51 1.79 10.02
N GLU A 57 20.91 0.54 10.26
CA GLU A 57 21.74 0.13 11.40
C GLU A 57 23.08 0.86 11.37
N ASP A 58 23.74 0.91 10.22
CA ASP A 58 25.00 1.64 10.01
C ASP A 58 24.84 3.15 10.26
N ALA A 59 23.64 3.69 10.07
CA ALA A 59 23.29 5.08 10.36
C ALA A 59 22.80 5.30 11.81
N GLY A 60 22.85 4.27 12.67
CA GLY A 60 22.51 4.37 14.09
C GLY A 60 21.01 4.36 14.39
N PHE A 61 20.18 3.83 13.48
CA PHE A 61 18.77 3.55 13.80
C PHE A 61 18.63 2.32 14.69
N GLY A 62 17.67 2.35 15.61
CA GLY A 62 17.21 1.15 16.29
C GLY A 62 16.31 0.34 15.37
N VAL A 63 16.78 -0.80 14.86
CA VAL A 63 16.06 -1.63 13.87
C VAL A 63 15.47 -2.89 14.51
N THR A 64 14.18 -3.10 14.28
CA THR A 64 13.45 -4.33 14.60
C THR A 64 13.01 -4.98 13.28
N ARG A 65 13.36 -6.25 13.07
CA ARG A 65 13.01 -7.04 11.87
C ARG A 65 11.95 -8.09 12.23
N GLY A 66 11.19 -8.57 11.24
CA GLY A 66 10.18 -9.61 11.46
C GLY A 66 8.90 -9.10 12.15
N VAL A 67 8.49 -7.86 11.87
CA VAL A 67 7.40 -7.18 12.60
C VAL A 67 6.03 -7.70 12.17
N ALA A 68 5.08 -7.78 13.11
CA ALA A 68 3.69 -8.23 12.86
C ALA A 68 3.58 -9.65 12.25
N GLY A 69 4.56 -10.52 12.52
CA GLY A 69 4.59 -11.87 11.97
C GLY A 69 5.02 -11.94 10.49
N LEU A 70 5.45 -10.82 9.90
CA LEU A 70 5.98 -10.75 8.54
C LEU A 70 7.52 -10.79 8.57
N PRO A 71 8.18 -11.87 8.10
CA PRO A 71 9.63 -12.03 8.21
C PRO A 71 10.44 -10.91 7.52
N THR A 72 9.90 -10.33 6.45
CA THR A 72 10.56 -9.30 5.65
C THR A 72 10.20 -7.89 6.11
N ALA A 73 9.20 -7.69 6.97
CA ALA A 73 8.88 -6.37 7.51
C ALA A 73 9.92 -5.89 8.54
N LEU A 74 10.16 -4.58 8.59
CA LEU A 74 11.07 -3.97 9.55
C LEU A 74 10.54 -2.61 10.04
N VAL A 75 10.95 -2.21 11.24
CA VAL A 75 10.74 -0.88 11.80
C VAL A 75 12.07 -0.36 12.29
N ALA A 76 12.46 0.83 11.86
CA ALA A 76 13.69 1.50 12.26
C ALA A 76 13.37 2.87 12.84
N THR A 77 13.89 3.21 14.02
CA THR A 77 13.65 4.51 14.67
C THR A 77 14.93 5.28 14.99
N HIS A 78 14.89 6.61 14.85
CA HIS A 78 15.97 7.52 15.23
C HIS A 78 15.42 8.86 15.73
N GLY A 79 16.10 9.48 16.69
CA GLY A 79 15.67 10.73 17.32
C GLY A 79 14.82 10.52 18.57
N SER A 80 14.55 11.61 19.28
CA SER A 80 13.90 11.61 20.60
C SER A 80 12.68 12.53 20.70
N GLY A 81 12.24 13.11 19.58
CA GLY A 81 11.10 14.02 19.53
C GLY A 81 9.73 13.35 19.73
N ASP A 82 8.75 14.12 20.16
CA ASP A 82 7.36 13.69 20.35
C ASP A 82 6.59 13.51 19.02
N LEU A 83 7.02 14.18 17.96
CA LEU A 83 6.41 14.13 16.64
C LEU A 83 7.02 12.99 15.83
N VAL A 84 6.33 11.85 15.82
CA VAL A 84 6.78 10.65 15.09
C VAL A 84 6.39 10.77 13.61
N ILE A 85 7.38 10.73 12.72
CA ILE A 85 7.17 10.75 11.26
C ILE A 85 7.45 9.36 10.71
N ALA A 86 6.40 8.68 10.24
CA ALA A 86 6.52 7.37 9.61
C ALA A 86 6.83 7.51 8.10
N LEU A 87 7.85 6.80 7.63
CA LEU A 87 8.24 6.72 6.23
C LEU A 87 8.06 5.28 5.75
N CYS A 88 7.12 5.03 4.84
CA CYS A 88 6.86 3.68 4.33
C CYS A 88 7.82 3.36 3.18
N ALA A 89 8.54 2.25 3.30
CA ALA A 89 9.47 1.75 2.28
C ALA A 89 8.94 0.42 1.72
N GLU A 90 8.45 0.44 0.49
CA GLU A 90 8.10 -0.76 -0.28
C GLU A 90 9.32 -1.28 -1.03
N TYR A 91 9.37 -2.59 -1.26
CA TYR A 91 10.52 -3.24 -1.91
C TYR A 91 10.19 -4.64 -2.48
N ASP A 92 8.90 -4.98 -2.63
CA ASP A 92 8.46 -6.16 -3.35
C ASP A 92 8.47 -5.94 -4.87
N ALA A 93 8.71 -7.03 -5.60
CA ALA A 93 8.73 -7.08 -7.05
C ALA A 93 7.58 -7.94 -7.59
N LEU A 94 7.32 -7.83 -8.90
CA LEU A 94 6.27 -8.57 -9.57
C LEU A 94 6.80 -9.85 -10.23
N PRO A 95 6.06 -10.98 -10.16
CA PRO A 95 6.48 -12.25 -10.74
C PRO A 95 6.83 -12.14 -12.23
N GLY A 96 8.05 -12.55 -12.60
CA GLY A 96 8.52 -12.62 -13.98
C GLY A 96 8.87 -11.28 -14.66
N ILE A 97 8.55 -10.14 -14.05
CA ILE A 97 8.81 -8.81 -14.64
C ILE A 97 9.63 -7.87 -13.73
N GLY A 98 10.02 -8.31 -12.54
CA GLY A 98 10.88 -7.54 -11.63
C GLY A 98 10.16 -6.35 -11.00
N HIS A 99 10.89 -5.28 -10.68
CA HIS A 99 10.33 -4.04 -10.10
C HIS A 99 9.55 -3.20 -11.14
N ALA A 100 8.53 -3.80 -11.76
CA ALA A 100 7.69 -3.15 -12.75
C ALA A 100 6.71 -2.11 -12.15
N CYS A 101 6.64 -2.00 -10.83
CA CYS A 101 5.95 -0.93 -10.11
C CYS A 101 6.91 0.12 -9.51
N GLY A 102 8.24 -0.09 -9.66
CA GLY A 102 9.26 0.86 -9.21
C GLY A 102 9.51 0.87 -7.70
N HIS A 103 9.16 -0.20 -6.97
CA HIS A 103 9.37 -0.27 -5.52
C HIS A 103 10.85 -0.16 -5.11
N ASN A 104 11.79 -0.44 -6.02
CA ASN A 104 13.21 -0.14 -5.79
C ASN A 104 13.47 1.38 -5.61
N VAL A 105 12.74 2.23 -6.33
CA VAL A 105 12.78 3.70 -6.18
C VAL A 105 12.02 4.13 -4.93
N ASN A 106 10.82 3.58 -4.69
CA ASN A 106 10.00 3.90 -3.51
C ASN A 106 10.78 3.64 -2.21
N GLY A 107 11.31 2.42 -2.07
CA GLY A 107 12.08 1.99 -0.90
C GLY A 107 13.34 2.82 -0.70
N ALA A 108 14.14 3.04 -1.76
CA ALA A 108 15.36 3.84 -1.67
C ALA A 108 15.08 5.32 -1.33
N ALA A 109 14.01 5.90 -1.86
CA ALA A 109 13.60 7.27 -1.54
C ALA A 109 13.18 7.41 -0.07
N ALA A 110 12.38 6.46 0.44
CA ALA A 110 11.97 6.44 1.85
C ALA A 110 13.18 6.29 2.80
N VAL A 111 14.13 5.41 2.46
CA VAL A 111 15.37 5.25 3.21
C VAL A 111 16.22 6.52 3.16
N GLY A 112 16.34 7.16 1.98
CA GLY A 112 17.02 8.44 1.85
C GLY A 112 16.41 9.54 2.71
N ALA A 113 15.08 9.64 2.74
CA ALA A 113 14.37 10.58 3.60
C ALA A 113 14.64 10.30 5.09
N ALA A 114 14.64 9.03 5.50
CA ALA A 114 14.91 8.66 6.89
C ALA A 114 16.35 9.05 7.30
N LEU A 115 17.34 8.69 6.49
CA LEU A 115 18.75 9.01 6.74
C LEU A 115 19.01 10.52 6.76
N ALA A 116 18.32 11.28 5.91
CA ALA A 116 18.43 12.73 5.89
C ALA A 116 17.81 13.36 7.14
N LEU A 117 16.61 12.93 7.53
CA LEU A 117 15.93 13.45 8.71
C LEU A 117 16.67 13.12 10.01
N ALA A 118 17.38 11.98 10.07
CA ALA A 118 18.21 11.65 11.23
C ALA A 118 19.25 12.75 11.54
N ALA A 119 19.77 13.45 10.53
CA ALA A 119 20.74 14.53 10.72
C ALA A 119 20.17 15.76 11.45
N VAL A 120 18.85 15.93 11.45
CA VAL A 120 18.17 17.09 12.04
C VAL A 120 17.09 16.70 13.08
N ALA A 121 16.92 15.41 13.36
CA ALA A 121 15.76 14.87 14.08
C ALA A 121 15.56 15.53 15.44
N ASP A 122 16.59 15.54 16.29
CA ASP A 122 16.52 16.15 17.62
C ASP A 122 16.46 17.69 17.55
N THR A 123 17.07 18.29 16.52
CA THR A 123 17.08 19.74 16.29
C THR A 123 15.67 20.28 15.99
N VAL A 124 14.89 19.54 15.21
CA VAL A 124 13.49 19.88 14.87
C VAL A 124 12.46 19.16 15.76
N GLY A 125 12.92 18.38 16.73
CA GLY A 125 12.07 17.74 17.74
C GLY A 125 11.16 16.65 17.16
N ILE A 126 11.69 15.80 16.27
CA ILE A 126 10.97 14.65 15.69
C ILE A 126 11.61 13.31 16.08
N THR A 127 10.82 12.25 15.98
CA THR A 127 11.32 10.88 15.88
C THR A 127 11.06 10.37 14.48
N VAL A 128 12.10 9.97 13.77
CA VAL A 128 12.00 9.36 12.44
C VAL A 128 11.70 7.88 12.62
N LYS A 129 10.66 7.38 11.96
CA LYS A 129 10.30 5.96 11.93
C LYS A 129 10.25 5.49 10.49
N LEU A 130 11.22 4.70 10.03
CA LEU A 130 11.07 3.99 8.76
C LEU A 130 10.31 2.69 9.02
N VAL A 131 9.27 2.44 8.23
CA VAL A 131 8.50 1.20 8.21
C VAL A 131 8.76 0.52 6.88
N GLY A 132 9.47 -0.61 6.89
CA GLY A 132 9.61 -1.44 5.71
C GLY A 132 8.38 -2.31 5.53
N THR A 133 7.67 -2.11 4.42
CA THR A 133 6.35 -2.65 4.16
C THR A 133 6.40 -3.64 2.99
N PRO A 134 6.42 -4.95 3.25
CA PRO A 134 6.50 -5.96 2.19
C PRO A 134 5.14 -6.20 1.53
N ALA A 135 5.14 -6.93 0.42
CA ALA A 135 3.94 -7.51 -0.21
C ALA A 135 2.78 -6.53 -0.46
N GLU A 136 3.06 -5.33 -0.97
CA GLU A 136 2.00 -4.41 -1.38
C GLU A 136 1.22 -4.96 -2.58
N GLU A 137 1.91 -5.65 -3.51
CA GLU A 137 1.32 -6.17 -4.76
C GLU A 137 0.51 -7.48 -4.58
N ASP A 138 0.38 -8.00 -3.36
CA ASP A 138 -0.43 -9.20 -3.09
C ASP A 138 -1.27 -9.05 -1.82
N ILE A 139 -0.71 -9.36 -0.64
CA ILE A 139 -1.52 -9.40 0.58
C ILE A 139 -1.82 -8.02 1.18
N GLY A 140 -1.05 -6.98 0.83
CA GLY A 140 -1.10 -5.66 1.45
C GLY A 140 -0.44 -5.63 2.82
N GLY A 141 0.89 -5.76 2.87
CA GLY A 141 1.64 -5.91 4.13
C GLY A 141 1.53 -4.73 5.11
N LYS A 142 1.05 -3.54 4.69
CA LYS A 142 0.76 -2.44 5.63
C LYS A 142 -0.42 -2.74 6.54
N VAL A 143 -1.37 -3.57 6.11
CA VAL A 143 -2.57 -3.91 6.91
C VAL A 143 -2.24 -4.68 8.19
N PRO A 144 -1.47 -5.78 8.18
CA PRO A 144 -1.07 -6.46 9.42
C PRO A 144 -0.15 -5.58 10.29
N LEU A 145 0.72 -4.76 9.68
CA LEU A 145 1.54 -3.79 10.44
C LEU A 145 0.67 -2.76 11.16
N LEU A 146 -0.38 -2.27 10.50
CA LEU A 146 -1.39 -1.40 11.11
C LEU A 146 -2.14 -2.10 12.25
N GLY A 147 -2.56 -3.35 12.04
CA GLY A 147 -3.20 -4.17 13.08
C GLY A 147 -2.33 -4.43 14.31
N ALA A 148 -1.01 -4.54 14.11
CA ALA A 148 -0.02 -4.68 15.18
C ALA A 148 0.33 -3.37 15.91
N GLY A 149 -0.26 -2.24 15.50
CA GLY A 149 -0.07 -0.93 16.14
C GLY A 149 1.22 -0.22 15.76
N VAL A 150 1.88 -0.60 14.65
CA VAL A 150 3.15 0.01 14.19
C VAL A 150 3.03 1.52 13.97
N PHE A 151 1.83 1.98 13.61
CA PHE A 151 1.51 3.38 13.29
C PHE A 151 0.77 4.12 14.42
N ASP A 152 0.51 3.50 15.58
CA ASP A 152 -0.35 4.08 16.65
C ASP A 152 0.18 5.42 17.20
N ASP A 153 1.51 5.58 17.23
CA ASP A 153 2.22 6.76 17.68
C ASP A 153 2.58 7.74 16.55
N ALA A 154 2.41 7.35 15.28
CA ALA A 154 2.80 8.14 14.14
C ALA A 154 1.91 9.38 14.01
N ALA A 155 2.51 10.57 13.93
CA ALA A 155 1.80 11.81 13.67
C ALA A 155 1.42 11.93 12.20
N ALA A 156 2.32 11.50 11.30
CA ALA A 156 2.12 11.43 9.86
C ALA A 156 2.78 10.16 9.31
N ALA A 157 2.25 9.64 8.18
CA ALA A 157 2.84 8.54 7.42
C ALA A 157 3.03 8.95 5.96
N MET A 158 4.23 8.80 5.40
CA MET A 158 4.54 9.35 4.08
C MET A 158 5.36 8.37 3.24
N MET A 159 5.15 8.39 1.93
CA MET A 159 5.98 7.71 0.94
C MET A 159 5.82 8.40 -0.42
N VAL A 160 6.70 8.09 -1.36
CA VAL A 160 6.54 8.48 -2.78
C VAL A 160 6.41 7.22 -3.62
N HIS A 161 5.67 7.33 -4.73
CA HIS A 161 5.52 6.23 -5.68
C HIS A 161 6.17 6.55 -7.02
N ALA A 162 7.01 5.66 -7.52
CA ALA A 162 7.56 5.73 -8.87
C ALA A 162 6.46 5.76 -9.93
N ALA A 163 6.57 6.69 -10.89
CA ALA A 163 5.63 6.80 -11.99
C ALA A 163 6.28 7.38 -13.26
N PRO A 164 5.58 7.35 -14.41
CA PRO A 164 6.02 8.06 -15.61
C PRO A 164 6.01 9.60 -15.48
N GLU A 165 5.26 10.15 -14.53
CA GLU A 165 5.12 11.60 -14.33
C GLU A 165 5.00 11.96 -12.85
N ASP A 166 5.40 13.18 -12.50
CA ASP A 166 5.20 13.73 -11.17
C ASP A 166 3.70 14.06 -10.97
N SER A 167 3.11 13.61 -9.87
CA SER A 167 1.73 13.97 -9.55
C SER A 167 1.45 13.99 -8.05
N VAL A 168 0.42 14.73 -7.64
CA VAL A 168 0.10 14.92 -6.22
C VAL A 168 -1.41 15.10 -6.00
N GLY A 169 -1.93 14.60 -4.88
CA GLY A 169 -3.33 14.80 -4.46
C GLY A 169 -4.34 13.82 -5.07
N ALA A 170 -3.90 12.85 -5.87
CA ALA A 170 -4.75 11.75 -6.34
C ALA A 170 -5.25 10.87 -5.18
N SER A 171 -6.35 10.15 -5.39
CA SER A 171 -6.81 9.08 -4.52
C SER A 171 -6.75 7.72 -5.24
N SER A 172 -6.96 6.64 -4.51
CA SER A 172 -6.95 5.25 -5.01
C SER A 172 -8.33 4.63 -4.86
N LEU A 173 -8.60 3.59 -5.66
CA LEU A 173 -9.78 2.76 -5.48
C LEU A 173 -9.61 1.83 -4.28
N ALA A 174 -10.66 1.71 -3.48
CA ALA A 174 -10.78 0.59 -2.55
C ALA A 174 -10.98 -0.71 -3.36
N VAL A 175 -10.27 -1.78 -3.00
CA VAL A 175 -10.37 -3.07 -3.70
C VAL A 175 -10.42 -4.23 -2.70
N GLY A 176 -11.16 -5.28 -3.05
CA GLY A 176 -11.15 -6.52 -2.31
C GLY A 176 -11.37 -7.70 -3.24
N ALA A 177 -10.68 -8.81 -2.96
CA ALA A 177 -10.73 -10.01 -3.79
C ALA A 177 -11.20 -11.24 -3.00
N TRP A 178 -11.77 -12.19 -3.74
CA TRP A 178 -12.19 -13.50 -3.24
C TRP A 178 -11.75 -14.61 -4.18
N ASP A 179 -11.24 -15.69 -3.62
CA ASP A 179 -11.22 -17.00 -4.29
C ASP A 179 -12.50 -17.75 -3.89
N VAL A 180 -13.25 -18.20 -4.90
CA VAL A 180 -14.58 -18.79 -4.76
C VAL A 180 -14.55 -20.22 -5.28
N THR A 181 -15.08 -21.15 -4.48
CA THR A 181 -15.24 -22.56 -4.89
C THR A 181 -16.69 -22.98 -4.74
N PHE A 182 -17.29 -23.46 -5.82
CA PHE A 182 -18.55 -24.20 -5.78
C PHE A 182 -18.25 -25.69 -5.73
N ARG A 183 -18.92 -26.42 -4.83
CA ARG A 183 -18.81 -27.88 -4.70
C ARG A 183 -20.17 -28.52 -4.92
N GLY A 184 -20.21 -29.45 -5.85
CA GLY A 184 -21.40 -30.20 -6.23
C GLY A 184 -21.18 -31.70 -6.04
N ARG A 185 -21.79 -32.48 -6.92
CA ARG A 185 -21.77 -33.94 -6.87
C ARG A 185 -21.72 -34.48 -8.30
N PRO A 186 -20.73 -35.32 -8.64
CA PRO A 186 -20.59 -35.80 -10.01
C PRO A 186 -21.67 -36.81 -10.34
N ALA A 187 -22.08 -36.84 -11.60
CA ALA A 187 -22.99 -37.84 -12.16
C ALA A 187 -22.72 -38.02 -13.65
N HIS A 188 -23.14 -39.16 -14.21
CA HIS A 188 -23.04 -39.38 -15.65
C HIS A 188 -24.07 -38.50 -16.38
N ALA A 189 -23.60 -37.56 -17.19
CA ALA A 189 -24.44 -36.49 -17.75
C ALA A 189 -25.62 -37.01 -18.60
N ALA A 190 -25.46 -38.16 -19.27
CA ALA A 190 -26.54 -38.76 -20.07
C ALA A 190 -27.39 -39.84 -19.35
N LEU A 191 -26.88 -40.46 -18.27
CA LEU A 191 -27.54 -41.65 -17.69
C LEU A 191 -28.31 -41.33 -16.42
N ALA A 192 -27.80 -40.42 -15.59
CA ALA A 192 -28.43 -40.05 -14.33
C ALA A 192 -28.09 -38.60 -13.92
N PRO A 193 -28.28 -37.59 -14.79
CA PRO A 193 -27.94 -36.21 -14.46
C PRO A 193 -28.69 -35.67 -13.22
N TRP A 194 -29.89 -36.17 -12.93
CA TRP A 194 -30.69 -35.81 -11.74
C TRP A 194 -30.07 -36.25 -10.41
N GLU A 195 -29.11 -37.17 -10.42
CA GLU A 195 -28.33 -37.56 -9.23
C GLU A 195 -27.16 -36.61 -8.97
N GLY A 196 -26.85 -35.70 -9.91
CA GLY A 196 -25.74 -34.76 -9.79
C GLY A 196 -26.13 -33.43 -9.15
N VAL A 197 -25.11 -32.67 -8.75
CA VAL A 197 -25.20 -31.24 -8.43
C VAL A 197 -24.11 -30.56 -9.24
N ASN A 198 -24.49 -29.69 -10.18
CA ASN A 198 -23.57 -29.18 -11.19
C ASN A 198 -22.89 -27.89 -10.72
N ALA A 199 -21.61 -27.96 -10.37
CA ALA A 199 -20.83 -26.80 -9.94
C ALA A 199 -20.54 -25.81 -11.09
N LEU A 200 -20.48 -26.28 -12.35
CA LEU A 200 -20.35 -25.40 -13.52
C LEU A 200 -21.61 -24.54 -13.71
N ASP A 201 -22.79 -25.10 -13.49
CA ASP A 201 -24.05 -24.34 -13.53
C ASP A 201 -24.08 -23.30 -12.42
N ALA A 202 -23.57 -23.63 -11.22
CA ALA A 202 -23.54 -22.71 -10.07
C ALA A 202 -22.71 -21.46 -10.36
N VAL A 203 -21.50 -21.63 -10.90
CA VAL A 203 -20.64 -20.49 -11.28
C VAL A 203 -21.21 -19.72 -12.47
N THR A 204 -21.87 -20.39 -13.42
CA THR A 204 -22.50 -19.74 -14.58
C THR A 204 -23.69 -18.87 -14.16
N LEU A 205 -24.52 -19.35 -13.24
CA LEU A 205 -25.61 -18.57 -12.66
C LEU A 205 -25.09 -17.38 -11.86
N ALA A 206 -24.06 -17.59 -11.03
CA ALA A 206 -23.43 -16.52 -10.28
C ALA A 206 -22.83 -15.45 -11.20
N HIS A 207 -22.10 -15.85 -12.25
CA HIS A 207 -21.52 -14.95 -13.24
C HIS A 207 -22.61 -14.15 -13.97
N THR A 208 -23.69 -14.81 -14.38
CA THR A 208 -24.85 -14.15 -15.01
C THR A 208 -25.49 -13.13 -14.07
N ALA A 209 -25.72 -13.51 -12.81
CA ALA A 209 -26.29 -12.63 -11.80
C ALA A 209 -25.39 -11.41 -11.53
N VAL A 210 -24.07 -11.59 -11.47
CA VAL A 210 -23.11 -10.49 -11.38
C VAL A 210 -23.17 -9.59 -12.63
N GLY A 211 -23.27 -10.17 -13.82
CA GLY A 211 -23.44 -9.42 -15.08
C GLY A 211 -24.66 -8.51 -15.05
N MET A 212 -25.80 -8.99 -14.52
CA MET A 212 -27.01 -8.18 -14.33
C MET A 212 -26.87 -7.16 -13.19
N LEU A 213 -26.20 -7.53 -12.09
CA LEU A 213 -25.94 -6.65 -10.96
C LEU A 213 -25.18 -5.38 -11.37
N ARG A 214 -24.24 -5.47 -12.33
CA ARG A 214 -23.42 -4.34 -12.80
C ARG A 214 -24.25 -3.11 -13.18
N GLN A 215 -25.44 -3.28 -13.77
CA GLN A 215 -26.34 -2.15 -14.10
C GLN A 215 -26.80 -1.37 -12.85
N GLN A 216 -26.90 -2.06 -11.72
CA GLN A 216 -27.47 -1.52 -10.47
C GLN A 216 -26.39 -1.08 -9.47
N LEU A 217 -25.10 -1.16 -9.83
CA LEU A 217 -24.01 -0.67 -8.99
C LEU A 217 -23.78 0.83 -9.22
N PRO A 218 -23.35 1.58 -8.19
CA PRO A 218 -22.99 2.99 -8.35
C PRO A 218 -21.90 3.19 -9.41
N PRO A 219 -21.92 4.30 -10.17
CA PRO A 219 -20.87 4.63 -11.14
C PRO A 219 -19.46 4.58 -10.52
N GLY A 220 -18.52 3.96 -11.23
CA GLY A 220 -17.14 3.74 -10.76
C GLY A 220 -16.95 2.49 -9.89
N THR A 221 -18.00 1.70 -9.66
CA THR A 221 -17.85 0.35 -9.08
C THR A 221 -17.50 -0.63 -10.18
N LEU A 222 -16.44 -1.41 -9.99
CA LEU A 222 -15.98 -2.41 -10.94
C LEU A 222 -16.06 -3.79 -10.30
N VAL A 223 -16.51 -4.79 -11.05
CA VAL A 223 -16.51 -6.20 -10.63
C VAL A 223 -15.91 -7.01 -11.76
N HIS A 224 -14.77 -7.64 -11.51
CA HIS A 224 -14.05 -8.48 -12.45
C HIS A 224 -13.97 -9.90 -11.92
N ASP A 225 -13.92 -10.87 -12.82
CA ASP A 225 -13.78 -12.27 -12.42
C ASP A 225 -13.12 -13.13 -13.49
N VAL A 226 -12.64 -14.29 -13.06
CA VAL A 226 -12.09 -15.34 -13.92
C VAL A 226 -12.47 -16.70 -13.35
N VAL A 227 -12.85 -17.63 -14.21
CA VAL A 227 -13.08 -19.03 -13.86
C VAL A 227 -11.80 -19.83 -14.14
N HIS A 228 -11.20 -20.38 -13.10
CA HIS A 228 -9.97 -21.17 -13.18
C HIS A 228 -10.22 -22.64 -13.51
N GLU A 229 -11.33 -23.18 -13.05
CA GLU A 229 -11.70 -24.59 -13.18
C GLU A 229 -13.22 -24.71 -13.19
N ALA A 230 -13.79 -25.53 -14.07
CA ALA A 230 -15.22 -25.84 -14.07
C ALA A 230 -15.53 -27.19 -14.75
N GLY A 231 -14.78 -28.24 -14.39
CA GLY A 231 -14.90 -29.60 -14.93
C GLY A 231 -13.92 -29.95 -16.05
N ASP A 232 -13.70 -31.25 -16.25
CA ASP A 232 -12.66 -31.78 -17.15
C ASP A 232 -13.22 -32.59 -18.33
N ALA A 233 -14.48 -33.05 -18.26
CA ALA A 233 -15.08 -33.95 -19.25
C ALA A 233 -16.56 -33.62 -19.49
N VAL A 234 -16.95 -33.52 -20.77
CA VAL A 234 -18.31 -33.12 -21.19
C VAL A 234 -19.40 -34.13 -20.81
N ASN A 235 -19.05 -35.39 -20.56
CA ASN A 235 -19.99 -36.45 -20.20
C ASN A 235 -20.12 -36.69 -18.68
N VAL A 236 -19.47 -35.84 -17.86
CA VAL A 236 -19.52 -35.90 -16.40
C VAL A 236 -20.03 -34.56 -15.87
N ILE A 237 -21.02 -34.58 -14.98
CA ILE A 237 -21.47 -33.37 -14.28
C ILE A 237 -20.32 -32.87 -13.39
N PRO A 238 -19.84 -31.62 -13.56
CA PRO A 238 -18.74 -31.09 -12.76
C PRO A 238 -19.06 -31.02 -11.27
N GLU A 239 -18.24 -31.67 -10.45
CA GLU A 239 -18.36 -31.62 -8.98
C GLU A 239 -17.69 -30.39 -8.36
N ARG A 240 -16.87 -29.66 -9.13
CA ARG A 240 -16.14 -28.49 -8.63
C ARG A 240 -16.02 -27.42 -9.70
N ALA A 241 -16.19 -26.18 -9.27
CA ALA A 241 -15.81 -25.00 -10.05
C ALA A 241 -15.08 -24.00 -9.16
N ARG A 242 -13.98 -23.42 -9.64
CA ARG A 242 -13.17 -22.42 -8.95
C ARG A 242 -13.09 -21.15 -9.77
N ALA A 243 -13.32 -20.02 -9.11
CA ALA A 243 -13.25 -18.71 -9.73
C ALA A 243 -12.61 -17.70 -8.78
N ARG A 244 -12.14 -16.59 -9.33
CA ARG A 244 -11.66 -15.43 -8.57
C ARG A 244 -12.50 -14.23 -8.92
N TYR A 245 -12.90 -13.47 -7.91
CA TYR A 245 -13.65 -12.22 -8.05
C TYR A 245 -12.86 -11.08 -7.43
N GLU A 246 -12.79 -9.94 -8.12
CA GLU A 246 -12.24 -8.69 -7.60
C GLU A 246 -13.31 -7.60 -7.71
N VAL A 247 -13.52 -6.86 -6.63
CA VAL A 247 -14.44 -5.73 -6.57
C VAL A 247 -13.66 -4.47 -6.26
N ARG A 248 -13.86 -3.41 -7.07
CA ARG A 248 -13.30 -2.07 -6.82
C ARG A 248 -14.40 -1.05 -6.64
N ALA A 249 -14.19 -0.08 -5.76
CA ALA A 249 -15.11 1.02 -5.56
C ALA A 249 -14.36 2.30 -5.15
N ARG A 250 -15.07 3.43 -5.24
CA ARG A 250 -14.51 4.76 -4.92
C ARG A 250 -14.18 4.98 -3.45
N SER A 251 -14.75 4.17 -2.55
CA SER A 251 -14.49 4.22 -1.11
C SER A 251 -14.65 2.85 -0.47
N THR A 252 -14.08 2.68 0.71
CA THR A 252 -14.17 1.46 1.52
C THR A 252 -15.62 1.10 1.87
N GLU A 253 -16.46 2.10 2.15
CA GLU A 253 -17.89 1.90 2.44
C GLU A 253 -18.65 1.44 1.18
N ALA A 254 -18.33 2.04 0.03
CA ALA A 254 -18.90 1.64 -1.26
C ALA A 254 -18.44 0.23 -1.65
N LEU A 255 -17.18 -0.13 -1.38
CA LEU A 255 -16.63 -1.46 -1.59
C LEU A 255 -17.39 -2.48 -0.75
N ALA A 256 -17.57 -2.22 0.55
CA ALA A 256 -18.32 -3.09 1.45
C ALA A 256 -19.77 -3.29 0.96
N ALA A 257 -20.43 -2.23 0.49
CA ALA A 257 -21.78 -2.33 -0.07
C ALA A 257 -21.82 -3.15 -1.36
N ALA A 258 -20.89 -2.94 -2.29
CA ALA A 258 -20.80 -3.69 -3.54
C ALA A 258 -20.50 -5.16 -3.29
N ARG A 259 -19.53 -5.47 -2.42
CA ARG A 259 -19.15 -6.83 -2.01
C ARG A 259 -20.34 -7.61 -1.44
N ARG A 260 -21.15 -7.02 -0.55
CA ARG A 260 -22.37 -7.69 -0.05
C ARG A 260 -23.31 -8.12 -1.18
N ARG A 261 -23.47 -7.30 -2.22
CA ARG A 261 -24.34 -7.61 -3.37
C ARG A 261 -23.73 -8.64 -4.30
N VAL A 262 -22.41 -8.57 -4.56
CA VAL A 262 -21.70 -9.59 -5.34
C VAL A 262 -21.76 -10.94 -4.63
N ARG A 263 -21.54 -10.98 -3.31
CA ARG A 263 -21.69 -12.19 -2.51
C ARG A 263 -23.09 -12.80 -2.63
N ALA A 264 -24.15 -11.99 -2.59
CA ALA A 264 -25.51 -12.48 -2.80
C ALA A 264 -25.71 -13.13 -4.18
N CYS A 265 -25.02 -12.66 -5.23
CA CYS A 265 -25.03 -13.32 -6.55
C CYS A 265 -24.34 -14.69 -6.52
N LEU A 266 -23.21 -14.81 -5.80
CA LEU A 266 -22.53 -16.10 -5.60
C LEU A 266 -23.43 -17.08 -4.85
N GLU A 267 -24.06 -16.62 -3.76
CA GLU A 267 -24.99 -17.41 -2.95
C GLU A 267 -26.22 -17.84 -3.74
N ALA A 268 -26.73 -16.99 -4.65
CA ALA A 268 -27.84 -17.36 -5.53
C ALA A 268 -27.47 -18.50 -6.50
N GLY A 269 -26.25 -18.51 -7.05
CA GLY A 269 -25.77 -19.59 -7.91
C GLY A 269 -25.67 -20.94 -7.17
N ALA A 270 -25.18 -20.90 -5.93
CA ALA A 270 -25.15 -22.08 -5.06
C ALA A 270 -26.57 -22.55 -4.70
N LEU A 271 -27.42 -21.65 -4.24
CA LEU A 271 -28.79 -21.96 -3.84
C LEU A 271 -29.61 -22.57 -4.99
N ALA A 272 -29.52 -22.01 -6.19
CA ALA A 272 -30.30 -22.45 -7.34
C ALA A 272 -29.91 -23.85 -7.84
N THR A 273 -28.67 -24.27 -7.61
CA THR A 273 -28.14 -25.56 -8.07
C THR A 273 -28.09 -26.62 -6.96
N GLY A 274 -28.15 -26.21 -5.70
CA GLY A 274 -27.87 -27.06 -4.55
C GLY A 274 -26.38 -27.28 -4.29
N ALA A 275 -25.49 -26.54 -4.96
CA ALA A 275 -24.06 -26.58 -4.69
C ALA A 275 -23.72 -25.92 -3.35
N GLU A 276 -22.66 -26.38 -2.71
CA GLU A 276 -22.03 -25.69 -1.59
C GLU A 276 -21.14 -24.55 -2.12
N LEU A 277 -21.06 -23.45 -1.37
CA LEU A 277 -20.25 -22.30 -1.69
C LEU A 277 -19.21 -22.07 -0.60
N ASP A 278 -17.94 -22.04 -1.01
CA ASP A 278 -16.82 -21.60 -0.19
C ASP A 278 -16.26 -20.30 -0.78
N VAL A 279 -16.06 -19.29 0.08
CA VAL A 279 -15.56 -17.96 -0.32
C VAL A 279 -14.46 -17.56 0.63
N VAL A 280 -13.24 -17.56 0.11
CA VAL A 280 -12.03 -17.22 0.85
C VAL A 280 -11.56 -15.84 0.45
N GLN A 281 -11.28 -14.98 1.43
CA GLN A 281 -10.68 -13.68 1.17
C GLN A 281 -9.23 -13.84 0.69
N ARG A 282 -8.91 -13.17 -0.42
CA ARG A 282 -7.55 -13.12 -0.93
C ARG A 282 -6.89 -11.82 -0.48
N GLY A 283 -5.84 -11.94 0.33
CA GLY A 283 -5.15 -10.80 0.92
C GLY A 283 -6.05 -9.94 1.82
N HIS A 284 -5.61 -8.73 2.10
CA HIS A 284 -6.42 -7.74 2.79
C HIS A 284 -7.18 -6.86 1.80
N ASP A 285 -8.36 -6.38 2.18
CA ASP A 285 -9.06 -5.34 1.40
C ASP A 285 -8.26 -4.04 1.49
N PHE A 286 -7.99 -3.39 0.35
CA PHE A 286 -7.32 -2.09 0.32
C PHE A 286 -8.35 -0.98 0.40
N ALA A 287 -8.06 0.02 1.23
CA ALA A 287 -8.92 1.19 1.38
C ALA A 287 -8.63 2.26 0.31
N ASP A 288 -9.58 3.19 0.13
CA ASP A 288 -9.37 4.41 -0.67
C ASP A 288 -8.31 5.31 -0.02
N LEU A 289 -7.36 5.81 -0.81
CA LEU A 289 -6.29 6.69 -0.33
C LEU A 289 -6.81 8.09 0.03
N ARG A 290 -6.45 8.57 1.22
CA ARG A 290 -6.77 9.91 1.73
C ARG A 290 -5.49 10.68 2.04
N GLN A 291 -5.16 11.65 1.18
CA GLN A 291 -3.95 12.46 1.39
C GLN A 291 -4.26 13.70 2.24
N ASP A 292 -3.42 14.00 3.23
CA ASP A 292 -3.58 15.17 4.09
C ASP A 292 -3.26 16.46 3.31
N PRO A 293 -4.15 17.48 3.31
CA PRO A 293 -3.94 18.70 2.53
C PRO A 293 -2.68 19.50 2.87
N PHE A 294 -2.26 19.50 4.15
CA PHE A 294 -1.04 20.21 4.55
C PHE A 294 0.19 19.49 4.00
N LEU A 295 0.28 18.17 4.19
CA LEU A 295 1.40 17.37 3.67
C LEU A 295 1.49 17.45 2.15
N THR A 296 0.33 17.39 1.46
CA THR A 296 0.21 17.53 0.01
C THR A 296 0.76 18.89 -0.48
N SER A 297 0.40 19.97 0.23
CA SER A 297 0.85 21.33 -0.10
C SER A 297 2.35 21.53 0.17
N ALA A 298 2.85 20.95 1.26
CA ALA A 298 4.28 20.96 1.59
C ALA A 298 5.10 20.20 0.54
N TYR A 299 4.63 19.03 0.10
CA TYR A 299 5.29 18.25 -0.94
C TYR A 299 5.37 19.02 -2.26
N LEU A 300 4.27 19.68 -2.65
CA LEU A 300 4.26 20.48 -3.87
C LEU A 300 5.28 21.62 -3.83
N ARG A 301 5.47 22.28 -2.67
CA ARG A 301 6.51 23.30 -2.50
C ARG A 301 7.91 22.70 -2.60
N ALA A 302 8.17 21.59 -1.91
CA ALA A 302 9.45 20.92 -1.91
C ALA A 302 9.83 20.42 -3.32
N ALA A 303 8.90 19.76 -4.01
CA ALA A 303 9.10 19.30 -5.39
C ALA A 303 9.42 20.46 -6.35
N ARG A 304 8.73 21.60 -6.22
CA ARG A 304 9.00 22.81 -7.01
C ARG A 304 10.36 23.44 -6.71
N ALA A 305 10.79 23.43 -5.45
CA ALA A 305 12.13 23.87 -5.08
C ALA A 305 13.23 23.00 -5.72
N LEU A 306 12.95 21.71 -5.94
CA LEU A 306 13.82 20.77 -6.66
C LEU A 306 13.74 20.89 -8.20
N GLY A 307 12.97 21.87 -8.70
CA GLY A 307 12.79 22.11 -10.13
C GLY A 307 11.83 21.15 -10.81
N ARG A 308 10.95 20.48 -10.04
CA ARG A 308 9.90 19.59 -10.55
C ARG A 308 8.56 20.33 -10.59
N ASP A 309 7.61 19.88 -11.39
CA ASP A 309 6.26 20.45 -11.43
C ASP A 309 5.19 19.35 -11.41
N PRO A 310 4.87 18.80 -10.23
CA PRO A 310 3.87 17.75 -10.10
C PRO A 310 2.48 18.21 -10.54
N VAL A 311 1.83 17.38 -11.34
CA VAL A 311 0.44 17.60 -11.78
C VAL A 311 -0.52 17.42 -10.59
N PRO A 312 -1.34 18.42 -10.24
CA PRO A 312 -2.38 18.25 -9.22
C PRO A 312 -3.52 17.37 -9.73
N ARG A 313 -3.77 16.25 -9.05
CA ARG A 313 -4.75 15.20 -9.44
C ARG A 313 -5.93 15.11 -8.46
N HIS A 314 -6.27 16.21 -7.77
CA HIS A 314 -7.29 16.21 -6.71
C HIS A 314 -8.66 15.72 -7.22
N GLY A 315 -9.22 14.71 -6.56
CA GLY A 315 -10.51 14.11 -6.92
C GLY A 315 -10.43 13.05 -8.03
N GLU A 316 -9.25 12.87 -8.65
CA GLU A 316 -8.99 11.76 -9.55
C GLU A 316 -8.77 10.46 -8.76
N LEU A 317 -9.25 9.35 -9.32
CA LEU A 317 -9.04 8.02 -8.79
C LEU A 317 -8.07 7.29 -9.69
N MET A 318 -7.04 6.72 -9.08
CA MET A 318 -5.99 5.94 -9.74
C MET A 318 -6.17 4.46 -9.41
N ALA A 319 -5.08 3.69 -9.41
CA ALA A 319 -5.04 2.27 -9.06
C ALA A 319 -5.45 2.03 -7.58
N SER A 320 -4.94 0.96 -6.96
CA SER A 320 -5.20 0.63 -5.55
C SER A 320 -3.87 0.46 -4.82
N THR A 321 -3.84 0.77 -3.52
CA THR A 321 -2.64 0.62 -2.69
C THR A 321 -3.03 0.43 -1.24
N ASP A 322 -2.28 -0.39 -0.50
CA ASP A 322 -2.50 -0.62 0.94
C ASP A 322 -2.09 0.59 1.81
N MET A 323 -1.40 1.60 1.24
CA MET A 323 -1.22 2.91 1.86
C MET A 323 -2.57 3.61 2.10
N GLY A 324 -3.61 3.22 1.34
CA GLY A 324 -4.98 3.60 1.62
C GLY A 324 -5.40 3.23 3.04
N ASN A 325 -5.07 2.03 3.51
CA ASN A 325 -5.43 1.56 4.84
C ASN A 325 -4.74 2.40 5.93
N VAL A 326 -3.45 2.72 5.75
CA VAL A 326 -2.71 3.62 6.66
C VAL A 326 -3.35 5.01 6.68
N SER A 327 -3.79 5.52 5.53
CA SER A 327 -4.38 6.86 5.42
C SER A 327 -5.71 7.05 6.14
N HIS A 328 -6.44 5.97 6.41
CA HIS A 328 -7.64 6.01 7.24
C HIS A 328 -7.32 6.08 8.74
N ALA A 329 -6.13 5.65 9.14
CA ALA A 329 -5.68 5.67 10.53
C ALA A 329 -4.80 6.88 10.86
N VAL A 330 -3.93 7.31 9.95
CA VAL A 330 -2.92 8.35 10.18
C VAL A 330 -2.93 9.35 9.02
N PRO A 331 -2.81 10.68 9.29
CA PRO A 331 -2.60 11.67 8.23
C PRO A 331 -1.46 11.24 7.30
N SER A 332 -1.75 11.14 6.00
CA SER A 332 -0.85 10.46 5.07
C SER A 332 -0.51 11.27 3.84
N LEU A 333 0.64 10.97 3.23
CA LEU A 333 1.12 11.56 1.97
C LEU A 333 1.60 10.44 1.04
N HIS A 334 1.10 10.42 -0.20
CA HIS A 334 1.48 9.44 -1.22
C HIS A 334 1.39 10.04 -2.65
N PRO A 335 2.29 10.95 -3.02
CA PRO A 335 2.43 11.49 -4.37
C PRO A 335 3.21 10.54 -5.28
N CYS A 336 3.13 10.79 -6.58
CA CYS A 336 4.00 10.14 -7.55
C CYS A 336 5.27 10.97 -7.80
N ILE A 337 6.42 10.29 -7.88
CA ILE A 337 7.71 10.82 -8.32
C ILE A 337 8.01 10.25 -9.72
N GLY A 338 8.05 11.14 -10.70
CA GLY A 338 8.15 10.84 -12.12
C GLY A 338 9.57 10.57 -12.61
N TYR A 339 9.73 9.72 -13.62
CA TYR A 339 10.92 9.68 -14.47
C TYR A 339 10.56 9.20 -15.88
N ASP A 340 11.44 9.44 -16.85
CA ASP A 340 11.19 9.04 -18.24
C ASP A 340 11.23 7.51 -18.41
N THR A 341 10.06 6.94 -18.67
CA THR A 341 9.84 5.51 -18.89
C THR A 341 9.65 5.16 -20.37
N GLY A 342 9.90 6.09 -21.30
CA GLY A 342 9.69 5.87 -22.74
C GLY A 342 8.22 5.55 -23.08
N GLY A 343 7.27 6.06 -22.28
CA GLY A 343 5.84 5.78 -22.42
C GLY A 343 5.37 4.46 -21.80
N ALA A 344 6.26 3.70 -21.15
CA ALA A 344 5.86 2.50 -20.42
C ALA A 344 5.11 2.86 -19.13
N LEU A 345 4.01 2.14 -18.87
CA LEU A 345 3.25 2.24 -17.63
C LEU A 345 3.70 1.16 -16.64
N GLN A 346 3.37 1.36 -15.36
CA GLN A 346 3.59 0.36 -14.31
C GLN A 346 3.03 -1.01 -14.71
N HIS A 347 3.58 -2.07 -14.10
CA HIS A 347 3.23 -3.48 -14.34
C HIS A 347 3.58 -3.99 -15.76
N THR A 348 4.52 -3.32 -16.42
CA THR A 348 5.09 -3.78 -17.69
C THR A 348 6.58 -4.03 -17.58
N ALA A 349 7.10 -5.01 -18.32
CA ALA A 349 8.56 -5.17 -18.47
C ALA A 349 9.23 -3.93 -19.09
N GLY A 350 8.45 -3.07 -19.76
CA GLY A 350 8.89 -1.76 -20.22
C GLY A 350 9.33 -0.86 -19.07
N PHE A 351 8.47 -0.71 -18.06
CA PHE A 351 8.76 0.12 -16.90
C PHE A 351 9.99 -0.35 -16.13
N THR A 352 10.13 -1.68 -15.94
CA THR A 352 11.30 -2.28 -15.27
C THR A 352 12.61 -1.86 -15.93
N ARG A 353 12.68 -1.81 -17.27
CA ARG A 353 13.93 -1.45 -17.96
C ARG A 353 14.42 -0.03 -17.65
N HIS A 354 13.54 0.86 -17.23
CA HIS A 354 13.89 2.24 -16.90
C HIS A 354 14.18 2.46 -15.41
N GLY A 355 13.99 1.44 -14.56
CA GLY A 355 14.08 1.53 -13.09
C GLY A 355 15.48 1.80 -12.52
N THR A 356 16.52 1.76 -13.36
CA THR A 356 17.92 2.11 -13.02
C THR A 356 18.49 3.18 -13.97
N SER A 357 17.61 3.94 -14.64
CA SER A 357 18.03 5.07 -15.47
C SER A 357 18.51 6.24 -14.61
N THR A 358 19.25 7.17 -15.21
CA THR A 358 19.62 8.44 -14.54
C THR A 358 18.40 9.24 -14.08
N GLY A 359 17.26 9.10 -14.77
CA GLY A 359 15.98 9.67 -14.35
C GLY A 359 15.44 9.00 -13.09
N ALA A 360 15.52 7.66 -12.98
CA ALA A 360 15.14 6.92 -11.78
C ALA A 360 16.06 7.26 -10.60
N ASP A 361 17.36 7.40 -10.84
CA ASP A 361 18.33 7.82 -9.82
C ASP A 361 17.97 9.20 -9.26
N ARG A 362 17.64 10.16 -10.15
CA ARG A 362 17.15 11.47 -9.73
C ARG A 362 15.83 11.39 -8.98
N ALA A 363 14.91 10.50 -9.38
CA ALA A 363 13.66 10.29 -8.66
C ALA A 363 13.88 9.78 -7.22
N VAL A 364 14.87 8.91 -6.99
CA VAL A 364 15.26 8.48 -5.64
C VAL A 364 15.69 9.67 -4.79
N LEU A 365 16.60 10.50 -5.29
CA LEU A 365 17.16 11.63 -4.53
C LEU A 365 16.16 12.76 -4.32
N ASP A 366 15.41 13.13 -5.36
CA ASP A 366 14.40 14.18 -5.28
C ASP A 366 13.23 13.74 -4.40
N GLY A 367 12.80 12.47 -4.51
CA GLY A 367 11.76 11.89 -3.65
C GLY A 367 12.18 11.87 -2.17
N ALA A 368 13.41 11.44 -1.87
CA ALA A 368 13.98 11.47 -0.53
C ALA A 368 14.02 12.89 0.05
N THR A 369 14.51 13.85 -0.74
CA THR A 369 14.62 15.25 -0.33
C THR A 369 13.25 15.87 -0.09
N ALA A 370 12.29 15.66 -1.00
CA ALA A 370 10.94 16.20 -0.88
C ALA A 370 10.21 15.66 0.36
N LEU A 371 10.30 14.35 0.64
CA LEU A 371 9.74 13.77 1.87
C LEU A 371 10.37 14.35 3.15
N ALA A 372 11.70 14.52 3.15
CA ALA A 372 12.39 15.12 4.28
C ALA A 372 11.99 16.58 4.48
N HIS A 373 11.84 17.36 3.41
CA HIS A 373 11.35 18.74 3.46
C HIS A 373 9.95 18.81 4.07
N VAL A 374 9.03 17.92 3.68
CA VAL A 374 7.67 17.88 4.26
C VAL A 374 7.72 17.64 5.77
N ALA A 375 8.56 16.72 6.23
CA ALA A 375 8.71 16.45 7.66
C ALA A 375 9.26 17.65 8.43
N VAL A 376 10.27 18.34 7.88
CA VAL A 376 10.84 19.56 8.47
C VAL A 376 9.79 20.68 8.50
N GLU A 377 9.01 20.87 7.43
CA GLU A 377 7.93 21.86 7.41
C GLU A 377 6.85 21.54 8.45
N LEU A 378 6.43 20.28 8.58
CA LEU A 378 5.48 19.87 9.61
C LEU A 378 6.02 20.11 11.03
N ALA A 379 7.30 19.79 11.26
CA ALA A 379 7.94 19.95 12.56
C ALA A 379 8.12 21.41 12.98
N THR A 380 8.31 22.32 12.01
CA THR A 380 8.61 23.73 12.26
C THR A 380 7.39 24.63 12.14
N ASP A 381 6.30 24.20 11.49
CA ASP A 381 5.00 24.88 11.56
C ASP A 381 4.33 24.59 12.91
N THR A 382 4.44 25.54 13.84
CA THR A 382 3.90 25.42 15.21
C THR A 382 2.42 25.06 15.27
N ARG A 383 1.61 25.53 14.32
CA ARG A 383 0.17 25.25 14.28
C ARG A 383 -0.09 23.83 13.81
N GLN A 384 0.57 23.41 12.74
CA GLN A 384 0.38 22.08 12.17
C GLN A 384 0.97 21.00 13.07
N ARG A 385 2.15 21.23 13.65
CA ARG A 385 2.74 20.36 14.67
C ARG A 385 1.78 20.12 15.83
N ALA A 386 1.20 21.18 16.40
CA ALA A 386 0.26 21.07 17.50
C ALA A 386 -1.02 20.30 17.10
N ASP A 387 -1.53 20.55 15.89
CA ASP A 387 -2.70 19.83 15.38
C ASP A 387 -2.42 18.34 15.18
N PHE A 388 -1.29 17.98 14.57
CA PHE A 388 -0.93 16.59 14.31
C PHE A 388 -0.69 15.81 15.62
N LEU A 389 -0.03 16.40 16.62
CA LEU A 389 0.12 15.79 17.94
C LEU A 389 -1.22 15.61 18.66
N ARG A 390 -2.13 16.58 18.55
CA ARG A 390 -3.49 16.43 19.08
C ARG A 390 -4.22 15.26 18.41
N ARG A 391 -4.05 15.05 17.10
CA ARG A 391 -4.64 13.90 16.40
C ARG A 391 -4.06 12.57 16.90
N VAL A 392 -2.77 12.50 17.25
CA VAL A 392 -2.16 11.31 17.90
C VAL A 392 -2.85 11.00 19.23
N GLU A 393 -3.03 12.01 20.09
CA GLU A 393 -3.66 11.85 21.40
C GLU A 393 -5.12 11.37 21.30
N LEU A 394 -5.88 11.94 20.35
CA LEU A 394 -7.25 11.50 20.06
C LEU A 394 -7.32 10.04 19.61
N ARG A 395 -6.31 9.55 18.86
CA ARG A 395 -6.24 8.14 18.48
C ARG A 395 -5.91 7.23 19.66
N ARG A 396 -4.93 7.61 20.48
CA ARG A 396 -4.55 6.83 21.68
C ARG A 396 -5.71 6.63 22.64
N THR A 397 -6.43 7.71 22.93
CA THR A 397 -7.63 7.68 23.79
C THR A 397 -8.80 6.91 23.19
N ALA A 398 -8.90 6.79 21.86
CA ALA A 398 -9.90 5.97 21.19
C ALA A 398 -9.55 4.46 21.18
N VAL A 399 -8.25 4.11 21.24
CA VAL A 399 -7.75 2.72 21.20
C VAL A 399 -7.72 2.07 22.60
N GLU A 400 -7.42 2.84 23.66
CA GLU A 400 -7.37 2.34 25.04
C GLU A 400 -8.66 1.60 25.51
N PRO A 401 -9.88 2.07 25.20
CA PRO A 401 -11.11 1.34 25.53
C PRO A 401 -11.31 0.06 24.70
N ALA A 402 -10.77 0.00 23.47
CA ALA A 402 -10.97 -1.11 22.55
C ALA A 402 -10.05 -2.31 22.86
N ARG A 403 -8.86 -2.07 23.43
CA ARG A 403 -7.93 -3.14 23.88
C ARG A 403 -8.25 -3.65 25.29
N ALA A 404 -9.08 -2.94 26.06
CA ALA A 404 -9.47 -3.31 27.43
C ALA A 404 -10.74 -4.20 27.51
N ASP A 405 -11.39 -4.53 26.39
CA ASP A 405 -12.53 -5.47 26.35
C ASP A 405 -12.08 -6.84 25.80
N PRO A 406 -11.89 -7.87 26.64
CA PRO A 406 -11.49 -9.21 26.20
C PRO A 406 -12.58 -9.96 25.42
N ARG A 407 -13.75 -9.33 25.16
CA ARG A 407 -14.91 -9.97 24.52
C ARG A 407 -15.11 -9.59 23.05
N ARG A 408 -14.16 -8.91 22.43
CA ARG A 408 -14.13 -8.64 20.97
C ARG A 408 -12.88 -9.19 20.30
N THR A 409 -12.65 -10.50 20.42
CA THR A 409 -11.95 -11.22 19.34
C THR A 409 -12.90 -11.35 18.16
N PRO A 410 -12.58 -10.86 16.96
CA PRO A 410 -13.22 -11.36 15.75
C PRO A 410 -12.87 -12.84 15.66
N GLU A 411 -13.87 -13.70 15.45
CA GLU A 411 -13.63 -15.12 15.17
C GLU A 411 -12.63 -15.23 14.01
N GLY A 412 -11.42 -15.69 14.34
CA GLY A 412 -10.32 -15.81 13.41
C GLY A 412 -10.56 -16.97 12.46
N GLY A 413 -10.68 -16.64 11.17
CA GLY A 413 -10.20 -17.53 10.12
C GLY A 413 -8.71 -17.28 9.96
N GLU A 414 -7.88 -18.24 10.36
CA GLU A 414 -6.46 -18.22 10.03
C GLU A 414 -6.30 -18.15 8.50
N PRO A 415 -5.54 -17.19 7.96
CA PRO A 415 -5.03 -17.34 6.60
C PRO A 415 -4.01 -18.47 6.64
N ARG A 416 -4.31 -19.59 5.98
CA ARG A 416 -3.29 -20.60 5.70
C ARG A 416 -2.33 -20.00 4.68
N LEU A 417 -1.08 -19.82 5.11
CA LEU A 417 0.08 -19.49 4.28
C LEU A 417 0.21 -20.45 3.10
#